data_AF-A0AAV4V113-F1
#
_entry.id   AF-A0AAV4V113-F1
#
_cell.length_a   1.000
_cell.length_b   1.000
_cell.length_c   1.000
_cell.angle_alpha   90.00
_cell.angle_beta   90.00
_cell.angle_gamma   90.00
#
_symmetry.space_group_name_H-M   'P 1'
#
loop_
_entity.id
_entity.type
_entity.pdbx_description
1 polymer ?
#
loop_
_entity_poly.entity_id
_entity_poly.type
_entity_poly.pdbx_seq_one_letter_code
_entity_poly.pdbx_strand_id
1 'polypeptide(L)'
;MKKIHSPRYSGTIQKNAIMIEPHSSKKGVELIYKKKRFQKRPVKTLERVPLTKNARRTMGVIKKFVKKNKYRKDLKMLALRRASAILKSQRPVVPKKKTSFKKKPE
;
A
#
# COMPACT_ATOMS: atom_id res chain seq x y z
N MET A 1 -1.25 4.55 4.60
CA MET A 1 -0.08 5.37 4.22
C MET A 1 0.86 5.47 5.41
N LYS A 2 1.85 6.39 5.43
CA LYS A 2 2.60 6.70 6.66
C LYS A 2 1.58 6.97 7.77
N LYS A 3 1.67 6.24 8.89
CA LYS A 3 0.76 6.39 10.05
C LYS A 3 1.19 7.59 10.89
N ILE A 4 1.25 8.75 10.24
CA ILE A 4 1.66 10.02 10.84
C ILE A 4 0.46 10.95 10.70
N HIS A 5 0.07 11.59 11.80
CA HIS A 5 -0.97 12.60 11.77
C HIS A 5 -0.42 13.84 11.06
N SER A 6 -0.78 14.00 9.79
CA SER A 6 -0.38 15.14 8.97
C SER A 6 -1.46 15.37 7.91
N PRO A 7 -1.81 16.64 7.60
CA PRO A 7 -2.75 16.96 6.54
C PRO A 7 -2.38 16.32 5.19
N ARG A 8 -1.07 16.10 4.95
CA ARG A 8 -0.57 15.47 3.72
C ARG A 8 -0.95 14.00 3.59
N TYR A 9 -0.96 13.25 4.68
CA TYR A 9 -1.18 11.80 4.68
C TYR A 9 -2.58 11.40 5.15
N SER A 10 -3.35 12.36 5.68
CA SER A 10 -4.74 12.16 6.05
C SER A 10 -5.65 12.08 4.82
N GLY A 11 -6.41 10.99 4.72
CA GLY A 11 -7.35 10.76 3.63
C GLY A 11 -8.71 11.41 3.85
N THR A 12 -9.06 11.78 5.09
CA THR A 12 -10.35 12.40 5.42
C THR A 12 -10.39 13.86 5.01
N ILE A 13 -9.33 14.60 5.34
CA ILE A 13 -9.18 16.04 5.07
C ILE A 13 -9.00 16.31 3.57
N GLN A 14 -8.22 15.49 2.87
CA GLN A 14 -7.95 15.73 1.45
C GLN A 14 -9.09 15.29 0.53
N LYS A 15 -9.29 16.07 -0.54
CA LYS A 15 -10.21 15.74 -1.65
C LYS A 15 -9.79 14.45 -2.38
N ASN A 16 -8.48 14.29 -2.58
CA ASN A 16 -7.87 13.13 -3.20
C ASN A 16 -7.06 12.34 -2.17
N ALA A 17 -7.30 11.03 -2.09
CA ALA A 17 -6.57 10.16 -1.18
C ALA A 17 -6.27 8.82 -1.86
N ILE A 18 -5.11 8.25 -1.53
CA ILE A 18 -4.72 6.90 -1.97
C ILE A 18 -4.37 6.09 -0.74
N MET A 19 -4.99 4.95 -0.57
CA MET A 19 -4.65 3.97 0.45
C MET A 19 -4.32 2.63 -0.20
N ILE A 20 -3.51 1.87 0.51
CA ILE A 20 -3.06 0.55 0.08
C ILE A 20 -3.22 -0.38 1.27
N GLU A 21 -4.01 -1.41 1.05
CA GLU A 21 -4.40 -2.36 2.09
C GLU A 21 -4.15 -3.79 1.62
N PRO A 22 -3.91 -4.73 2.54
CA PRO A 22 -3.89 -6.14 2.18
C PRO A 22 -5.26 -6.53 1.64
N HIS A 23 -5.28 -7.35 0.59
CA HIS A 23 -6.53 -7.90 0.09
C HIS A 23 -7.18 -8.84 1.12
N SER A 24 -8.51 -8.87 1.17
CA SER A 24 -9.28 -9.71 2.10
C SER A 24 -8.87 -11.20 2.04
N SER A 25 -8.61 -11.73 0.84
CA SER A 25 -8.16 -13.12 0.62
C SER A 25 -6.71 -13.38 1.07
N LYS A 26 -6.06 -12.45 1.77
CA LYS A 26 -4.63 -12.47 2.20
C LYS A 26 -3.62 -12.60 1.07
N LYS A 27 -4.07 -12.61 -0.19
CA LYS A 27 -3.27 -12.73 -1.41
C LYS A 27 -3.35 -11.43 -2.20
N GLY A 28 -2.23 -10.70 -2.27
CA GLY A 28 -2.16 -9.46 -3.01
C GLY A 28 -2.65 -8.24 -2.23
N VAL A 29 -2.93 -7.17 -2.96
CA VAL A 29 -3.08 -5.82 -2.39
C VAL A 29 -4.31 -5.14 -2.98
N GLU A 30 -5.01 -4.33 -2.20
CA GLU A 30 -6.06 -3.46 -2.69
C GLU A 30 -5.57 -2.02 -2.80
N LEU A 31 -5.79 -1.41 -3.97
CA LEU A 31 -5.62 0.02 -4.18
C LEU A 31 -6.95 0.71 -3.89
N ILE A 32 -6.97 1.54 -2.86
CA ILE A 32 -8.14 2.29 -2.45
C ILE A 32 -7.93 3.75 -2.81
N TYR A 33 -8.89 4.39 -3.46
CA TYR A 33 -8.82 5.83 -3.73
C TYR A 33 -10.17 6.52 -3.59
N LYS A 34 -10.14 7.85 -3.44
CA LYS A 34 -11.35 8.68 -3.40
C LYS A 34 -11.81 9.07 -4.81
N LYS A 35 -13.08 8.84 -5.13
CA LYS A 35 -13.70 9.34 -6.36
C LYS A 35 -13.93 10.84 -6.24
N LYS A 36 -13.50 11.63 -7.24
CA LYS A 36 -13.64 13.10 -7.24
C LYS A 36 -15.12 13.55 -7.20
N ARG A 37 -16.02 12.79 -7.83
CA ARG A 37 -17.45 13.12 -7.98
C ARG A 37 -18.26 13.00 -6.67
N PHE A 38 -17.89 12.10 -5.77
CA PHE A 38 -18.74 11.70 -4.64
C PHE A 38 -18.27 12.25 -3.28
N GLN A 39 -17.63 13.42 -3.24
CA GLN A 39 -17.01 13.94 -2.02
C GLN A 39 -17.95 14.02 -0.80
N LYS A 40 -19.22 14.38 -1.02
CA LYS A 40 -20.26 14.50 0.04
C LYS A 40 -21.04 13.21 0.29
N ARG A 41 -20.68 12.08 -0.35
CA ARG A 41 -21.42 10.81 -0.29
C ARG A 41 -20.51 9.69 0.21
N PRO A 42 -20.24 9.61 1.52
CA PRO A 42 -19.17 8.78 2.10
C PRO A 42 -19.23 7.31 1.66
N VAL A 43 -20.44 6.75 1.55
CA VAL A 43 -20.68 5.37 1.10
C VAL A 43 -20.15 5.11 -0.32
N LYS A 44 -20.27 6.10 -1.23
CA LYS A 44 -19.86 5.97 -2.65
C LYS A 44 -18.49 6.59 -2.94
N THR A 45 -17.88 7.29 -1.97
CA THR A 45 -16.63 8.04 -2.18
C THR A 45 -15.44 7.14 -2.45
N LEU A 46 -15.36 5.98 -1.82
CA LEU A 46 -14.20 5.09 -1.92
C LEU A 46 -14.38 4.08 -3.04
N GLU A 47 -13.32 3.89 -3.82
CA GLU A 47 -13.21 2.81 -4.78
C GLU A 47 -12.08 1.88 -4.37
N ARG A 48 -12.34 0.57 -4.41
CA ARG A 48 -11.34 -0.47 -4.09
C ARG A 48 -11.05 -1.25 -5.36
N VAL A 49 -9.78 -1.28 -5.75
CA VAL A 49 -9.32 -2.03 -6.91
C VAL A 49 -8.44 -3.18 -6.42
N PRO A 50 -8.90 -4.44 -6.54
CA PRO A 50 -8.11 -5.60 -6.14
C PRO A 50 -6.95 -5.84 -7.10
N LEU A 51 -5.74 -5.96 -6.56
CA LEU A 51 -4.50 -6.26 -7.28
C LEU A 51 -3.94 -7.58 -6.74
N THR A 52 -4.52 -8.68 -7.22
CA THR A 52 -4.18 -10.06 -6.82
C THR A 52 -3.11 -10.72 -7.69
N LYS A 53 -2.61 -10.01 -8.71
CA LYS A 53 -1.60 -10.51 -9.65
C LYS A 53 -0.19 -10.45 -9.04
N ASN A 54 0.80 -10.84 -9.84
CA ASN A 54 2.22 -10.85 -9.50
C ASN A 54 2.73 -9.46 -9.04
N ALA A 55 3.70 -9.46 -8.12
CA ALA A 55 4.24 -8.24 -7.50
C ALA A 55 4.67 -7.16 -8.51
N ARG A 56 5.39 -7.54 -9.59
CA ARG A 56 5.83 -6.61 -10.64
C ARG A 56 4.63 -5.94 -11.32
N ARG A 57 3.57 -6.71 -11.63
CA ARG A 57 2.36 -6.18 -12.28
C ARG A 57 1.62 -5.24 -11.33
N THR A 58 1.43 -5.62 -10.07
CA THR A 58 0.78 -4.80 -9.04
C THR A 58 1.47 -3.45 -8.87
N MET A 59 2.81 -3.45 -8.74
CA MET A 59 3.60 -2.22 -8.65
C MET A 59 3.52 -1.36 -9.92
N GLY A 60 3.53 -2.01 -11.09
CA GLY A 60 3.35 -1.35 -12.38
C GLY A 60 1.99 -0.65 -12.50
N VAL A 61 0.90 -1.30 -12.07
CA VAL A 61 -0.45 -0.70 -12.07
C VAL A 61 -0.51 0.50 -11.15
N ILE A 62 -0.04 0.39 -9.91
CA ILE A 62 -0.01 1.51 -8.94
C ILE A 62 0.79 2.69 -9.52
N LYS A 63 1.98 2.43 -10.09
CA LYS A 63 2.81 3.46 -10.73
C LYS A 63 2.10 4.12 -11.91
N LYS A 64 1.45 3.33 -12.77
CA LYS A 64 0.72 3.83 -13.95
C LYS A 64 -0.50 4.65 -13.54
N PHE A 65 -1.28 4.18 -12.57
CA PHE A 65 -2.46 4.89 -12.04
C PHE A 65 -2.09 6.29 -11.56
N VAL A 66 -1.05 6.42 -10.72
CA VAL A 66 -0.62 7.73 -10.21
C VAL A 66 -0.05 8.62 -11.31
N LYS A 67 0.74 8.07 -12.24
CA LYS A 67 1.39 8.84 -13.31
C LYS A 67 0.38 9.30 -14.37
N LYS A 68 -0.44 8.40 -14.90
CA LYS A 68 -1.37 8.67 -16.01
C LYS A 68 -2.52 9.58 -15.57
N ASN A 69 -3.11 9.32 -14.41
CA ASN A 69 -4.28 10.09 -13.94
C ASN A 69 -3.86 11.40 -13.24
N LYS A 70 -2.55 11.70 -13.15
CA LYS A 70 -1.98 12.85 -12.44
C LYS A 70 -2.54 13.04 -11.02
N TYR A 71 -2.95 11.96 -10.35
CA TYR A 71 -3.84 12.02 -9.20
C TYR A 71 -3.18 12.56 -7.91
N ARG A 72 -2.16 11.86 -7.38
CA ARG A 72 -1.33 12.28 -6.23
C ARG A 72 0.12 11.83 -6.40
N LYS A 73 0.84 12.55 -7.28
CA LYS A 73 2.24 12.24 -7.65
C LYS A 73 3.17 12.21 -6.44
N ASP A 74 2.87 13.04 -5.44
CA ASP A 74 3.60 13.16 -4.18
C ASP A 74 3.59 11.87 -3.35
N LEU A 75 2.54 11.07 -3.47
CA LEU A 75 2.40 9.79 -2.74
C LEU A 75 2.93 8.58 -3.49
N LYS A 76 3.34 8.74 -4.75
CA LYS A 76 3.70 7.63 -5.63
C LYS A 76 4.68 6.66 -4.97
N MET A 77 5.79 7.18 -4.43
CA MET A 77 6.81 6.35 -3.79
C MET A 77 6.33 5.73 -2.48
N LEU A 78 5.53 6.47 -1.72
CA LEU A 78 4.95 5.97 -0.48
C LEU A 78 3.98 4.80 -0.73
N ALA A 79 3.16 4.93 -1.77
CA ALA A 79 2.25 3.91 -2.21
C ALA A 79 3.00 2.63 -2.61
N LEU A 80 4.02 2.76 -3.46
CA LEU A 80 4.86 1.63 -3.88
C LEU A 80 5.57 0.96 -2.69
N ARG A 81 6.15 1.74 -1.76
CA ARG A 81 6.79 1.19 -0.55
C ARG A 81 5.82 0.39 0.30
N ARG A 82 4.59 0.88 0.49
CA ARG A 82 3.57 0.18 1.28
C ARG A 82 3.09 -1.10 0.61
N ALA A 83 2.85 -1.08 -0.71
CA ALA A 83 2.49 -2.28 -1.46
C ALA A 83 3.60 -3.35 -1.39
N SER A 84 4.87 -2.94 -1.54
CA SER A 84 6.02 -3.82 -1.40
C SER A 84 6.09 -4.45 -0.01
N ALA A 85 5.88 -3.66 1.05
CA ALA A 85 5.88 -4.16 2.42
C ALA A 85 4.78 -5.23 2.65
N ILE A 86 3.57 -5.01 2.14
CA ILE A 86 2.46 -5.97 2.26
C ILE A 86 2.75 -7.25 1.46
N LEU A 87 3.22 -7.11 0.22
CA LEU A 87 3.58 -8.27 -0.61
C LEU A 87 4.73 -9.07 0.01
N LYS A 88 5.67 -8.39 0.69
CA LYS A 88 6.75 -9.05 1.45
C LYS A 88 6.21 -9.78 2.67
N SER A 89 5.28 -9.17 3.42
CA SER A 89 4.69 -9.81 4.62
C SER A 89 3.80 -11.01 4.28
N GLN A 90 3.28 -11.08 3.06
CA GLN A 90 2.49 -12.22 2.57
C GLN A 90 3.34 -13.42 2.12
N ARG A 91 4.65 -13.24 1.94
CA ARG A 91 5.53 -14.36 1.59
C ARG A 91 5.72 -15.25 2.81
N PRO A 92 5.79 -16.58 2.63
CA PRO A 92 6.06 -17.49 3.73
C PRO A 92 7.40 -17.13 4.36
N VAL A 93 7.39 -16.95 5.68
CA VAL A 93 8.60 -16.68 6.45
C VAL A 93 9.30 -18.00 6.67
N VAL A 94 10.39 -18.25 5.93
CA VAL A 94 11.29 -19.36 6.26
C VAL A 94 11.99 -18.99 7.58
N PRO A 95 11.83 -19.77 8.67
CA PRO A 95 12.51 -19.46 9.92
C PRO A 95 14.03 -19.52 9.68
N LYS A 96 14.71 -18.40 9.89
CA LYS A 96 16.17 -18.39 9.87
C LYS A 96 16.67 -19.15 11.09
N LYS A 97 17.50 -20.19 10.89
CA LYS A 97 18.22 -20.84 12.00
C LYS A 97 18.98 -19.75 12.77
N LYS A 98 18.71 -19.60 14.06
CA LYS A 98 19.51 -18.75 14.95
C LYS A 98 20.90 -19.37 15.02
N THR A 99 21.88 -18.75 14.36
CA THR A 99 23.29 -19.06 14.63
C THR A 99 23.60 -18.48 16.01
N SER A 100 23.54 -19.32 17.05
CA SER A 100 24.08 -18.96 18.36
C SER A 100 25.58 -18.78 18.20
N PHE A 101 26.05 -17.53 18.18
CA PHE A 101 27.47 -17.25 18.28
C PHE A 101 27.88 -17.64 19.70
N LYS A 102 28.44 -18.84 19.89
CA LYS A 102 29.03 -19.24 21.17
C LYS A 102 30.21 -18.30 21.41
N LYS A 103 30.11 -17.40 22.39
CA LYS A 103 31.28 -16.68 22.91
C LYS A 103 32.27 -17.73 23.40
N LYS A 104 33.53 -17.66 22.94
CA LYS A 104 34.61 -18.49 23.47
C LYS A 104 34.78 -18.17 24.96
N PRO A 105 34.86 -19.16 25.85
CA PRO A 105 35.33 -18.93 27.22
C PRO A 105 36.79 -18.50 27.17
N GLU A 106 37.14 -17.58 28.08
CA GLU A 106 38.48 -17.03 28.31
C GLU A 106 39.51 -18.12 28.65
#